data_AF-A0A7W0QI82-F1
#
_entry.id   AF-A0A7W0QI82-F1
#
_cell.length_a   1.000
_cell.length_b   1.000
_cell.length_c   1.000
_cell.angle_alpha   90.00
_cell.angle_beta   90.00
_cell.angle_gamma   90.00
#
_symmetry.space_group_name_H-M   'P 1'
#
loop_
_entity.id
_entity.type
_entity.pdbx_description
1 polymer ?
#
loop_
_entity_poly.entity_id
_entity_poly.type
_entity_poly.pdbx_seq_one_letter_code
_entity_poly.pdbx_strand_id
1 'polypeptide(L)'
;MGDSTDYDPVGSERDVLLAYLNKMRDAVVRTTEGLTEEQQRTPGVPSGTNLLGLIQHLTGVEEHWFQRVFLDENRDINKSMDVPADATHDEVVAAYRKACARNDDIVGACP
;
A
#
# COMPACT_ATOMS: atom_id res chain seq x y z
N MET A 1 -33.85 -24.57 24.06
CA MET A 1 -32.89 -23.45 24.12
C MET A 1 -31.55 -23.97 23.63
N GLY A 2 -31.37 -24.04 22.31
CA GLY A 2 -30.05 -24.20 21.70
C GLY A 2 -29.52 -22.80 21.49
N ASP A 3 -28.41 -22.50 22.15
CA ASP A 3 -27.82 -21.18 22.22
C ASP A 3 -27.39 -20.67 20.84
N SER A 4 -27.48 -19.36 20.70
CA SER A 4 -27.33 -18.56 19.50
C SER A 4 -26.04 -18.88 18.75
N THR A 5 -26.20 -19.03 17.44
CA THR A 5 -25.22 -18.76 16.39
C THR A 5 -24.16 -17.76 16.85
N ASP A 6 -22.88 -18.17 16.75
CA ASP A 6 -21.71 -17.28 16.73
C ASP A 6 -21.98 -16.16 15.71
N TYR A 7 -22.44 -15.02 16.22
CA TYR A 7 -22.48 -13.78 15.48
C TYR A 7 -21.18 -13.06 15.83
N ASP A 8 -20.19 -13.17 14.95
CA ASP A 8 -19.06 -12.25 14.97
C ASP A 8 -19.44 -11.04 14.11
N PRO A 9 -19.78 -9.87 14.71
CA PRO A 9 -20.19 -8.68 13.96
C PRO A 9 -19.08 -8.12 13.05
N VAL A 10 -17.87 -8.65 13.18
CA VAL A 10 -16.66 -8.23 12.50
C VAL A 10 -15.99 -9.53 12.01
N GLY A 11 -15.46 -9.59 10.79
CA GLY A 11 -14.82 -10.82 10.29
C GLY A 11 -13.63 -11.27 11.14
N SER A 12 -12.96 -12.37 10.75
CA SER A 12 -11.75 -12.84 11.41
C SER A 12 -10.70 -11.72 11.56
N GLU A 13 -9.74 -11.85 12.48
CA GLU A 13 -8.66 -10.85 12.65
C GLU A 13 -7.96 -10.52 11.31
N ARG A 14 -7.84 -11.53 10.44
CA ARG A 14 -7.33 -11.41 9.08
C ARG A 14 -8.22 -10.53 8.20
N ASP A 15 -9.53 -10.75 8.23
CA ASP A 15 -10.50 -9.96 7.48
C ASP A 15 -10.46 -8.49 7.93
N VAL A 16 -10.35 -8.26 9.25
CA VAL A 16 -10.22 -6.91 9.81
C VAL A 16 -8.94 -6.23 9.35
N LEU A 17 -7.81 -6.94 9.40
CA LEU A 17 -6.52 -6.43 8.94
C LEU A 17 -6.57 -6.07 7.46
N LEU A 18 -7.05 -6.96 6.60
CA LEU A 18 -7.17 -6.73 5.17
C LEU A 18 -8.10 -5.56 4.86
N ALA A 19 -9.25 -5.48 5.52
CA ALA A 19 -10.18 -4.37 5.36
C ALA A 19 -9.53 -3.03 5.76
N TYR A 20 -8.77 -3.00 6.86
CA TYR A 20 -8.07 -1.80 7.31
C TYR A 20 -6.96 -1.39 6.33
N LEU A 21 -6.10 -2.34 5.92
CA LEU A 21 -5.02 -2.07 4.98
C LEU A 21 -5.55 -1.56 3.65
N ASN A 22 -6.57 -2.22 3.09
CA ASN A 22 -7.17 -1.82 1.82
C ASN A 22 -7.81 -0.43 1.89
N LYS A 23 -8.48 -0.10 3.00
CA LYS A 23 -8.98 1.26 3.24
C LYS A 23 -7.86 2.30 3.24
N MET A 24 -6.73 2.02 3.89
CA MET A 24 -5.60 2.96 3.94
C MET A 24 -4.89 3.10 2.59
N ARG A 25 -4.68 1.98 1.88
CA ARG A 25 -4.10 1.95 0.52
C ARG A 25 -4.94 2.75 -0.47
N ASP A 26 -6.27 2.58 -0.41
CA ASP A 26 -7.21 3.36 -1.23
C ASP A 26 -7.19 4.85 -0.86
N ALA A 27 -7.06 5.18 0.42
CA ALA A 27 -6.99 6.56 0.85
C ALA A 27 -5.75 7.26 0.27
N VAL A 28 -4.60 6.61 0.25
CA VAL A 28 -3.37 7.16 -0.32
C VAL A 28 -3.54 7.44 -1.82
N VAL A 29 -4.04 6.48 -2.61
CA VAL A 29 -4.25 6.70 -4.05
C VAL A 29 -5.26 7.81 -4.30
N ARG A 30 -6.36 7.84 -3.52
CA ARG A 30 -7.38 8.88 -3.65
C ARG A 30 -6.83 10.29 -3.41
N THR A 31 -5.82 10.46 -2.56
CA THR A 31 -5.20 11.78 -2.35
C THR A 31 -4.46 12.33 -3.56
N THR A 32 -4.16 11.48 -4.55
CA THR A 32 -3.43 11.87 -5.76
C THR A 32 -4.32 12.01 -7.00
N GLU A 33 -5.58 11.61 -6.91
CA GLU A 33 -6.56 11.70 -8.00
C GLU A 33 -6.90 13.16 -8.34
N GLY A 34 -6.96 13.47 -9.64
CA GLY A 34 -7.34 14.79 -10.14
C GLY A 34 -6.25 15.86 -10.07
N LEU A 35 -5.05 15.52 -9.59
CA LEU A 35 -3.89 16.42 -9.57
C LEU A 35 -3.13 16.39 -10.89
N THR A 36 -2.55 17.52 -11.30
CA THR A 36 -1.61 17.56 -12.42
C THR A 36 -0.28 16.91 -12.05
N GLU A 37 0.51 16.46 -13.04
CA GLU A 37 1.83 15.86 -12.80
C GLU A 37 2.75 16.80 -11.98
N GLU A 38 2.69 18.10 -12.25
CA GLU A 38 3.44 19.12 -11.51
C GLU A 38 3.00 19.18 -10.05
N GLN A 39 1.69 19.19 -9.78
CA GLN A 39 1.15 19.23 -8.42
C GLN A 39 1.54 18.00 -7.61
N GLN A 40 1.56 16.82 -8.22
CA GLN A 40 1.92 15.58 -7.55
C GLN A 40 3.41 15.52 -7.17
N ARG A 41 4.27 16.19 -7.95
CA ARG A 41 5.73 16.22 -7.76
C ARG A 41 6.21 17.42 -6.95
N THR A 42 5.36 18.41 -6.72
CA THR A 42 5.69 19.59 -5.92
C THR A 42 5.80 19.21 -4.43
N PRO A 43 6.93 19.51 -3.76
CA PRO A 43 7.05 19.29 -2.33
C PRO A 43 6.03 20.10 -1.52
N GLY A 44 5.30 19.43 -0.64
CA GLY A 44 4.33 20.07 0.27
C GLY A 44 4.94 20.56 1.59
N VAL A 45 6.18 20.15 1.89
CA VAL A 45 6.88 20.40 3.16
C VAL A 45 8.39 20.54 2.96
N PRO A 46 9.14 21.16 3.90
CA PRO A 46 10.58 21.42 3.77
C PRO A 46 11.47 20.17 3.60
N SER A 47 10.99 18.98 3.98
CA SER A 47 11.72 17.73 3.77
C SER A 47 11.82 17.31 2.30
N GLY A 48 11.11 17.99 1.39
CA GLY A 48 11.04 17.60 -0.02
C GLY A 48 9.94 16.58 -0.34
N THR A 49 9.15 16.17 0.66
CA THR A 49 8.08 15.18 0.48
C THR A 49 7.01 15.71 -0.46
N ASN A 50 6.77 14.97 -1.53
CA ASN A 50 5.69 15.16 -2.50
C ASN A 50 4.81 13.90 -2.58
N LEU A 51 3.63 14.02 -3.16
CA LEU A 51 2.62 12.96 -3.14
C LEU A 51 3.01 11.75 -3.99
N LEU A 52 3.58 11.99 -5.17
CA LEU A 52 3.99 10.90 -6.06
C LEU A 52 5.16 10.10 -5.45
N GLY A 53 6.12 10.80 -4.85
CA GLY A 53 7.23 10.21 -4.10
C GLY A 53 6.76 9.42 -2.88
N LEU A 54 5.68 9.84 -2.24
CA LEU A 54 5.08 9.08 -1.13
C LEU A 54 4.51 7.73 -1.61
N ILE A 55 3.86 7.67 -2.77
CA ILE A 55 3.37 6.40 -3.34
C ILE A 55 4.55 5.46 -3.67
N GLN A 56 5.63 6.00 -4.26
CA GLN A 56 6.85 5.24 -4.53
C GLN A 56 7.46 4.68 -3.25
N HIS A 57 7.58 5.50 -2.20
CA HIS A 57 8.07 5.06 -0.90
C HIS A 57 7.19 3.95 -0.31
N LEU A 58 5.87 4.13 -0.35
CA LEU A 58 4.92 3.15 0.19
C LEU A 58 4.94 1.82 -0.58
N THR A 59 5.21 1.84 -1.88
CA THR A 59 5.47 0.61 -2.67
C THR A 59 6.63 -0.19 -2.07
N GLY A 60 7.75 0.47 -1.77
CA GLY A 60 8.87 -0.18 -1.09
C GLY A 60 8.56 -0.62 0.35
N VAL A 61 7.71 0.10 1.07
CA VAL A 61 7.27 -0.28 2.42
C VAL A 61 6.42 -1.56 2.40
N GLU A 62 5.50 -1.68 1.44
CA GLU A 62 4.69 -2.88 1.20
C GLU A 62 5.59 -4.09 0.91
N GLU A 63 6.55 -3.95 -0.02
CA GLU A 63 7.47 -5.05 -0.35
C GLU A 63 8.38 -5.40 0.84
N HIS A 64 8.81 -4.42 1.62
CA HIS A 64 9.69 -4.67 2.76
C HIS A 64 9.03 -5.52 3.84
N TRP A 65 7.84 -5.12 4.29
CA TRP A 65 7.23 -5.76 5.45
C TRP A 65 6.70 -7.16 5.12
N PHE A 66 6.02 -7.31 3.99
CA PHE A 66 5.40 -8.58 3.65
C PHE A 66 6.36 -9.54 2.95
N GLN A 67 7.19 -9.07 2.03
CA GLN A 67 8.02 -9.96 1.22
C GLN A 67 9.41 -10.13 1.86
N ARG A 68 10.08 -9.04 2.24
CA ARG A 68 11.41 -9.16 2.85
C ARG A 68 11.38 -9.60 4.31
N VAL A 69 10.50 -9.04 5.14
CA VAL A 69 10.49 -9.35 6.59
C VAL A 69 9.63 -10.58 6.88
N PHE A 70 8.37 -10.59 6.44
CA PHE A 70 7.45 -11.69 6.78
C PHE A 70 7.75 -13.00 6.04
N LEU A 71 8.04 -12.95 4.74
CA LEU A 71 8.43 -14.15 3.96
C LEU A 71 9.95 -14.45 4.00
N ASP A 72 10.76 -13.58 4.59
CA ASP A 72 12.24 -13.69 4.58
C ASP A 72 12.84 -13.77 3.16
N GLU A 73 12.20 -13.13 2.16
CA GLU A 73 12.74 -13.10 0.80
C GLU A 73 13.99 -12.20 0.74
N ASN A 74 15.07 -12.68 0.09
CA ASN A 74 16.23 -11.86 -0.24
C ASN A 74 15.92 -10.91 -1.40
N ARG A 75 15.19 -9.83 -1.09
CA ARG A 75 14.74 -8.81 -2.04
C ARG A 75 15.48 -7.49 -1.81
N ASP A 76 15.95 -6.89 -2.89
CA ASP A 76 16.38 -5.50 -2.86
C ASP A 76 15.16 -4.58 -2.84
N ILE A 77 15.08 -3.69 -1.85
CA ILE A 77 13.89 -2.86 -1.61
C ILE A 77 14.26 -1.40 -1.85
N ASN A 78 13.57 -0.77 -2.80
CA ASN A 78 13.63 0.67 -2.96
C ASN A 78 12.53 1.37 -2.14
N LYS A 79 12.90 1.99 -1.02
CA LYS A 79 12.02 2.87 -0.23
C LYS A 79 12.32 4.35 -0.45
N SER A 80 13.02 4.74 -1.51
CA SER A 80 13.22 6.17 -1.78
C SER A 80 11.91 6.85 -2.18
N MET A 81 11.89 8.18 -2.13
CA MET A 81 10.83 8.99 -2.73
C MET A 81 11.20 9.45 -4.15
N ASP A 82 12.27 8.89 -4.72
CA ASP A 82 12.80 9.31 -6.01
C ASP A 82 12.01 8.61 -7.12
N VAL A 83 11.14 9.38 -7.75
CA VAL A 83 10.34 8.92 -8.89
C VAL A 83 11.01 9.39 -10.17
N PRO A 84 11.35 8.48 -11.11
CA PRO A 84 11.92 8.84 -12.40
C PRO A 84 11.11 9.95 -13.10
N ALA A 85 11.80 10.84 -13.82
CA ALA A 85 11.17 12.01 -14.44
C ALA A 85 10.17 11.64 -15.54
N ASP A 86 10.39 10.50 -16.20
CA ASP A 86 9.56 9.91 -17.24
C ASP A 86 8.46 8.98 -16.70
N ALA A 87 8.49 8.63 -15.41
CA ALA A 87 7.44 7.82 -14.81
C ALA A 87 6.16 8.63 -14.63
N THR A 88 5.07 8.07 -15.13
CA THR A 88 3.73 8.64 -15.01
C THR A 88 3.11 8.31 -13.64
N HIS A 89 2.10 9.10 -13.26
CA HIS A 89 1.29 8.80 -12.07
C HIS A 89 0.72 7.37 -12.10
N ASP A 90 0.17 6.97 -13.23
CA ASP A 90 -0.53 5.69 -13.38
C ASP A 90 0.43 4.50 -13.27
N GLU A 91 1.66 4.64 -13.75
CA GLU A 91 2.69 3.60 -13.59
C GLU A 91 3.10 3.44 -12.12
N VAL A 92 3.28 4.55 -11.41
CA VAL A 92 3.65 4.53 -9.98
C VAL A 92 2.51 3.95 -9.13
N VAL A 93 1.26 4.35 -9.40
CA VAL A 93 0.08 3.77 -8.75
C VAL A 93 -0.08 2.30 -9.10
N ALA A 94 0.13 1.90 -10.36
CA ALA A 94 0.03 0.49 -10.76
C ALA A 94 1.08 -0.38 -10.04
N ALA A 95 2.31 0.11 -9.90
CA ALA A 95 3.35 -0.57 -9.13
C ALA A 95 2.95 -0.72 -7.65
N TYR A 96 2.43 0.34 -7.03
CA TYR A 96 1.91 0.31 -5.67
C TYR A 96 0.79 -0.72 -5.51
N ARG A 97 -0.22 -0.68 -6.38
CA ARG A 97 -1.37 -1.60 -6.37
C ARG A 97 -0.94 -3.05 -6.56
N LYS A 98 0.04 -3.31 -7.41
CA LYS A 98 0.62 -4.64 -7.59
C LYS A 98 1.29 -5.15 -6.32
N ALA A 99 2.03 -4.31 -5.61
CA ALA A 99 2.63 -4.66 -4.32
C ALA A 99 1.53 -4.97 -3.27
N CYS A 100 0.49 -4.14 -3.19
CA CYS A 100 -0.64 -4.39 -2.30
C CYS A 100 -1.35 -5.72 -2.60
N ALA A 101 -1.65 -6.02 -3.86
CA ALA A 101 -2.33 -7.26 -4.25
C ALA A 101 -1.48 -8.49 -3.90
N ARG A 102 -0.16 -8.43 -4.16
CA ARG A 102 0.77 -9.49 -3.74
C ARG A 102 0.72 -9.71 -2.23
N ASN A 103 0.62 -8.64 -1.45
CA ASN A 103 0.60 -8.72 0.00
C ASN A 103 -0.74 -9.26 0.53
N ASP A 104 -1.84 -8.98 -0.15
CA ASP A 104 -3.14 -9.59 0.15
C ASP A 104 -3.10 -11.12 -0.05
N ASP A 105 -2.46 -11.59 -1.13
CA ASP A 105 -2.24 -13.03 -1.34
C ASP A 105 -1.41 -13.67 -0.21
N ILE A 106 -0.37 -12.96 0.26
CA ILE A 106 0.49 -13.43 1.35
C ILE A 106 -0.32 -13.59 2.64
N VAL A 107 -1.09 -12.55 3.00
CA VAL A 107 -1.93 -12.58 4.20
C VAL A 107 -3.03 -13.64 4.08
N GLY A 108 -3.63 -13.79 2.91
CA GLY A 108 -4.67 -14.80 2.63
C GLY A 108 -4.17 -16.24 2.79
N ALA A 109 -2.90 -16.50 2.46
CA ALA A 109 -2.27 -17.81 2.56
C ALA A 109 -1.78 -18.17 3.98
N CYS A 110 -1.81 -17.23 4.94
CA CYS A 110 -1.46 -17.53 6.32
C CYS A 110 -2.46 -18.55 6.94
N PRO A 111 -1.98 -19.47 7.77
CA PRO A 111 -2.85 -20.40 8.51
C PRO A 111 -3.79 -19.64 9.46
#